data_AF-A0A7C7WS36-F1
#
_entry.id   AF-A0A7C7WS36-F1
#
_cell.length_a   1.000
_cell.length_b   1.000
_cell.length_c   1.000
_cell.angle_alpha   90.00
_cell.angle_beta   90.00
_cell.angle_gamma   90.00
#
_symmetry.space_group_name_H-M   'P 1'
#
loop_
_entity.id
_entity.type
_entity.pdbx_description
1 polymer ?
#
loop_
_entity_poly.entity_id
_entity_poly.type
_entity_poly.pdbx_seq_one_letter_code
_entity_poly.pdbx_strand_id
1 'polypeptide(L)'
;MPARRSHLPRPTSPSARPLERFVSSPSPTQRVSPASASPSVLVIGEALIDIVSRAGHPDAEHVGGSPANVALGLGRLGVPVRLHTALAHDPRGERIAAHLAASGVAIDPASWSLQRTSSAIARIGQDGAANYDFDIDWSLPTPPALTGAQVVHVGSIAAFLEPGATVLEEFLTSIGGS
;
A
#
# COMPACT_ATOMS: atom_id res chain seq x y z
N MET A 1 -26.81 54.14 -70.86
CA MET A 1 -25.41 54.46 -70.50
C MET A 1 -24.81 53.25 -69.79
N PRO A 2 -23.57 52.83 -70.13
CA PRO A 2 -23.37 51.67 -70.99
C PRO A 2 -22.93 50.37 -70.30
N ALA A 3 -23.03 49.30 -71.09
CA ALA A 3 -22.55 47.96 -70.85
C ALA A 3 -21.02 47.84 -70.81
N ARG A 4 -20.52 46.76 -70.20
CA ARG A 4 -19.42 45.99 -70.81
C ARG A 4 -19.58 44.50 -70.54
N ARG A 5 -19.82 43.75 -71.62
CA ARG A 5 -19.72 42.29 -71.74
C ARG A 5 -18.28 41.91 -72.07
N SER A 6 -17.81 40.78 -71.53
CA SER A 6 -16.79 39.88 -72.12
C SER A 6 -16.53 38.73 -71.13
N HIS A 7 -16.43 37.44 -71.44
CA HIS A 7 -16.61 36.59 -72.63
C HIS A 7 -16.63 35.13 -72.08
N LEU A 8 -17.35 34.23 -72.75
CA LEU A 8 -17.67 32.79 -72.46
C LEU A 8 -16.42 31.84 -72.44
N PRO A 9 -16.45 30.58 -71.91
CA PRO A 9 -17.37 29.49 -72.30
C PRO A 9 -17.87 28.48 -71.22
N ARG A 10 -18.82 27.63 -71.65
CA ARG A 10 -19.58 26.53 -70.99
C ARG A 10 -18.80 25.17 -71.00
N PRO A 11 -19.42 24.00 -70.71
CA PRO A 11 -19.99 23.48 -69.45
C PRO A 11 -19.46 22.04 -69.12
N THR A 12 -19.55 21.55 -67.89
CA THR A 12 -19.61 20.09 -67.65
C THR A 12 -20.39 19.74 -66.38
N SER A 13 -21.31 18.79 -66.53
CA SER A 13 -22.25 18.25 -65.53
C SER A 13 -21.57 17.27 -64.52
N PRO A 14 -22.34 16.44 -63.80
CA PRO A 14 -22.59 16.54 -62.36
C PRO A 14 -21.78 15.51 -61.57
N SER A 15 -21.56 15.71 -60.27
CA SER A 15 -21.33 14.55 -59.39
C SER A 15 -21.63 14.84 -57.93
N ALA A 16 -22.12 13.79 -57.29
CA ALA A 16 -22.78 13.71 -56.00
C ALA A 16 -21.99 14.30 -54.83
N ARG A 17 -22.74 14.83 -53.85
CA ARG A 17 -22.25 15.02 -52.48
C ARG A 17 -22.10 13.65 -51.80
N PRO A 18 -20.97 13.35 -51.16
CA PRO A 18 -20.96 12.48 -50.01
C PRO A 18 -20.89 13.32 -48.73
N LEU A 19 -21.67 12.89 -47.75
CA LEU A 19 -21.77 13.42 -46.40
C LEU A 19 -20.38 13.49 -45.73
N GLU A 20 -20.03 14.65 -45.18
CA GLU A 20 -18.90 14.82 -44.27
C GLU A 20 -19.09 13.88 -43.08
N ARG A 21 -18.34 12.79 -43.06
CA ARG A 21 -18.14 11.99 -41.85
C ARG A 21 -16.94 12.58 -41.13
N PHE A 22 -17.22 13.29 -40.04
CA PHE A 22 -16.24 13.71 -39.05
C PHE A 22 -15.32 12.54 -38.70
N VAL A 23 -14.08 12.58 -39.18
CA VAL A 23 -13.00 11.77 -38.65
C VAL A 23 -12.44 12.56 -37.46
N SER A 24 -12.89 12.22 -36.25
CA SER A 24 -12.19 12.63 -35.04
C SER A 24 -10.80 12.00 -35.07
N SER A 25 -9.77 12.84 -35.22
CA SER A 25 -8.39 12.43 -34.96
C SER A 25 -8.29 11.92 -33.52
N PRO A 26 -7.60 10.80 -33.25
CA PRO A 26 -7.29 10.43 -31.88
C PRO A 26 -6.36 11.49 -31.29
N SER A 27 -6.78 12.08 -30.17
CA SER A 27 -5.92 12.90 -29.31
C SER A 27 -4.63 12.13 -29.02
N PRO A 28 -3.45 12.78 -28.99
CA PRO A 28 -2.20 12.08 -28.71
C PRO A 28 -2.32 11.42 -27.34
N THR A 29 -2.26 10.09 -27.34
CA THR A 29 -2.14 9.26 -26.15
C THR A 29 -1.03 9.86 -25.30
N GLN A 30 -1.40 10.34 -24.11
CA GLN A 30 -0.45 10.70 -23.08
C GLN A 30 0.34 9.43 -22.78
N ARG A 31 1.54 9.36 -23.35
CA ARG A 31 2.50 8.32 -23.07
C ARG A 31 2.79 8.48 -21.59
N VAL A 32 2.23 7.60 -20.77
CA VAL A 32 2.66 7.48 -19.37
C VAL A 32 4.11 7.05 -19.47
N SER A 33 5.04 8.01 -19.35
CA SER A 33 6.44 7.71 -19.14
C SER A 33 6.49 6.77 -17.93
N PRO A 34 7.21 5.64 -17.98
CA PRO A 34 7.41 4.86 -16.79
C PRO A 34 8.18 5.77 -15.83
N ALA A 35 7.49 6.31 -14.83
CA ALA A 35 8.16 6.68 -13.60
C ALA A 35 8.87 5.39 -13.20
N SER A 36 10.20 5.40 -13.31
CA SER A 36 11.09 4.30 -12.98
C SER A 36 10.63 3.70 -11.66
N ALA A 37 9.97 2.54 -11.72
CA ALA A 37 9.49 1.84 -10.54
C ALA A 37 10.72 1.31 -9.80
N SER A 38 11.25 2.16 -8.92
CA SER A 38 12.25 1.83 -7.91
C SER A 38 11.73 0.71 -7.00
N PRO A 39 12.63 -0.07 -6.37
CA PRO A 39 12.31 -1.33 -5.69
C PRO A 39 11.06 -1.28 -4.83
N SER A 40 10.10 -2.17 -5.13
CA SER A 40 8.98 -2.43 -4.24
C SER A 40 9.49 -3.23 -3.04
N VAL A 41 9.27 -2.71 -1.84
CA VAL A 41 9.72 -3.31 -0.58
C VAL A 41 8.57 -4.14 -0.01
N LEU A 42 8.85 -5.37 0.37
CA LEU A 42 7.95 -6.20 1.18
C LEU A 42 8.46 -6.18 2.62
N VAL A 43 7.66 -5.63 3.52
CA VAL A 43 7.90 -5.71 4.96
C VAL A 43 7.03 -6.83 5.52
N ILE A 44 7.61 -7.71 6.34
CA ILE A 44 6.90 -8.80 7.00
C ILE A 44 7.18 -8.72 8.50
N GLY A 45 6.12 -8.69 9.30
CA GLY A 45 6.24 -8.73 10.75
C GLY A 45 5.07 -8.05 11.46
N GLU A 46 5.23 -7.74 12.75
CA GLU A 46 4.11 -7.33 13.59
C GLU A 46 3.64 -5.89 13.35
N ALA A 47 2.34 -5.71 13.53
CA ALA A 47 1.68 -4.43 13.70
C ALA A 47 0.72 -4.56 14.90
N LEU A 48 0.75 -3.59 15.80
CA LEU A 48 -0.01 -3.66 17.05
C LEU A 48 -0.37 -2.26 17.56
N ILE A 49 -1.14 -2.19 18.63
CA ILE A 49 -1.38 -0.94 19.35
C ILE A 49 -0.49 -0.85 20.58
N ASP A 50 0.35 0.17 20.64
CA ASP A 50 1.07 0.56 21.84
C ASP A 50 0.13 1.36 22.74
N ILE A 51 -0.04 0.91 23.99
CA ILE A 51 -0.93 1.52 24.98
C ILE A 51 -0.08 2.03 26.14
N VAL A 52 -0.11 3.33 26.40
CA VAL A 52 0.56 3.93 27.56
C VAL A 52 -0.49 4.17 28.65
N SER A 53 -0.35 3.44 29.75
CA SER A 53 -1.25 3.49 30.91
C SER A 53 -0.56 4.17 32.09
N ARG A 54 -1.12 5.27 32.59
CA ARG A 54 -0.61 6.00 33.76
C ARG A 54 -1.72 6.23 34.78
N ALA A 55 -1.42 6.00 36.07
CA ALA A 55 -2.39 6.19 37.14
C ALA A 55 -2.99 7.61 37.11
N GLY A 56 -4.33 7.69 37.11
CA GLY A 56 -5.07 8.97 37.10
C GLY A 56 -5.20 9.62 35.72
N HIS A 57 -4.72 8.99 34.64
CA HIS A 57 -4.86 9.46 33.27
C HIS A 57 -5.57 8.42 32.40
N PRO A 58 -6.33 8.83 31.38
CA PRO A 58 -6.81 7.92 30.35
C PRO A 58 -5.65 7.25 29.61
N ASP A 59 -5.84 6.01 29.18
CA ASP A 59 -4.89 5.30 28.35
C ASP A 59 -4.69 6.02 27.01
N ALA A 60 -3.44 6.16 26.58
CA ALA A 60 -3.07 6.69 25.28
C ALA A 60 -2.70 5.54 24.35
N GLU A 61 -3.43 5.41 23.24
CA GLU A 61 -3.18 4.37 22.24
C GLU A 61 -2.50 4.95 20.98
N HIS A 62 -1.47 4.27 20.51
CA HIS A 62 -0.72 4.61 19.31
C HIS A 62 -0.57 3.39 18.41
N VAL A 63 -0.50 3.61 17.08
CA VAL A 63 -0.11 2.55 16.16
C VAL A 63 1.38 2.25 16.38
N GLY A 64 1.69 0.98 16.61
CA GLY A 64 3.02 0.48 16.93
C GLY A 64 3.40 -0.74 16.08
N GLY A 65 4.50 -1.38 16.49
CA GLY A 65 5.15 -2.47 15.75
C GLY A 65 6.35 -1.97 14.95
N SER A 66 7.51 -2.61 15.13
CA SER A 66 8.75 -2.17 14.48
C SER A 66 8.66 -2.32 12.95
N PRO A 67 8.21 -3.47 12.39
CA PRO A 67 7.98 -3.62 10.95
C PRO A 67 6.92 -2.65 10.42
N ALA A 68 5.83 -2.41 11.15
CA ALA A 68 4.83 -1.41 10.76
C ALA A 68 5.42 0.00 10.65
N ASN A 69 6.29 0.41 11.59
CA ASN A 69 6.99 1.69 11.55
C ASN A 69 7.99 1.80 10.39
N VAL A 70 8.67 0.70 10.04
CA VAL A 70 9.53 0.65 8.84
C VAL A 70 8.69 0.85 7.58
N ALA A 71 7.57 0.14 7.45
CA ALA A 71 6.66 0.31 6.32
C ALA A 71 6.11 1.74 6.23
N LEU A 72 5.69 2.30 7.36
CA LEU A 72 5.20 3.68 7.46
C LEU A 72 6.27 4.68 6.99
N GLY A 73 7.51 4.52 7.43
CA GLY A 73 8.64 5.38 7.04
C GLY A 73 8.92 5.31 5.54
N LEU A 74 8.95 4.10 4.98
CA LEU A 74 9.13 3.88 3.54
C LEU A 74 8.02 4.55 2.72
N GLY A 75 6.77 4.36 3.13
CA GLY A 75 5.62 4.98 2.48
C GLY A 75 5.68 6.50 2.49
N ARG A 76 6.03 7.11 3.64
CA ARG A 76 6.20 8.57 3.75
C ARG A 76 7.33 9.13 2.88
N LEU A 77 8.33 8.31 2.56
CA LEU A 77 9.41 8.66 1.64
C LEU A 77 9.05 8.43 0.16
N GLY A 78 7.84 7.96 -0.13
CA GLY A 78 7.37 7.68 -1.49
C GLY A 78 7.92 6.37 -2.06
N VAL A 79 8.49 5.50 -1.22
CA VAL A 79 8.96 4.17 -1.64
C VAL A 79 7.74 3.23 -1.72
N PRO A 80 7.50 2.56 -2.86
CA PRO A 80 6.43 1.57 -2.96
C PRO A 80 6.65 0.45 -1.95
N VAL A 81 5.69 0.25 -1.04
CA VAL A 81 5.83 -0.72 0.05
C VAL A 81 4.54 -1.51 0.29
N ARG A 82 4.71 -2.82 0.47
CA ARG A 82 3.68 -3.72 0.97
C ARG A 82 4.04 -4.21 2.37
N LEU A 83 3.04 -4.32 3.24
CA LEU A 83 3.16 -4.91 4.56
C LEU A 83 2.37 -6.21 4.61
N HIS A 84 3.04 -7.29 4.99
CA HIS A 84 2.42 -8.56 5.36
C HIS A 84 2.52 -8.74 6.88
N THR A 85 1.38 -8.71 7.57
CA THR A 85 1.32 -8.68 9.04
C THR A 85 0.20 -9.58 9.56
N ALA A 86 -0.22 -9.41 10.81
CA ALA A 86 -1.33 -10.13 11.41
C ALA A 86 -2.22 -9.14 12.19
N LEU A 87 -3.46 -8.97 11.72
CA LEU A 87 -4.47 -8.03 12.22
C LEU A 87 -5.82 -8.74 12.35
N ALA A 88 -6.71 -8.20 13.16
CA ALA A 88 -8.11 -8.59 13.20
C ALA A 88 -9.01 -7.51 12.60
N HIS A 89 -10.20 -7.89 12.13
CA HIS A 89 -11.26 -6.96 11.72
C HIS A 89 -11.96 -6.33 12.93
N ASP A 90 -11.18 -5.62 13.74
CA ASP A 90 -11.62 -4.89 14.92
C ASP A 90 -11.22 -3.41 14.83
N PRO A 91 -11.73 -2.53 15.72
CA PRO A 91 -11.43 -1.10 15.64
C PRO A 91 -9.93 -0.75 15.67
N ARG A 92 -9.10 -1.58 16.33
CA ARG A 92 -7.65 -1.35 16.41
C ARG A 92 -6.96 -1.75 15.10
N GLY A 93 -7.34 -2.87 14.51
CA GLY A 93 -6.84 -3.34 13.21
C GLY A 93 -7.18 -2.36 12.09
N GLU A 94 -8.43 -1.89 12.05
CA GLU A 94 -8.87 -0.85 11.10
C GLU A 94 -8.09 0.46 11.29
N ARG A 95 -7.80 0.85 12.54
CA ARG A 95 -7.00 2.05 12.83
C ARG A 95 -5.55 1.92 12.36
N ILE A 96 -4.93 0.74 12.55
CA ILE A 96 -3.59 0.44 12.02
C ILE A 96 -3.61 0.54 10.49
N ALA A 97 -4.59 -0.09 9.84
CA ALA A 97 -4.72 -0.10 8.40
C ALA A 97 -4.90 1.31 7.82
N ALA A 98 -5.79 2.11 8.41
CA ALA A 98 -5.99 3.50 8.00
C ALA A 98 -4.72 4.34 8.19
N HIS A 99 -3.99 4.16 9.31
CA HIS A 99 -2.75 4.90 9.59
C HIS A 99 -1.65 4.62 8.55
N LEU A 100 -1.47 3.35 8.20
CA LEU A 100 -0.48 2.90 7.22
C LEU A 100 -0.87 3.31 5.79
N ALA A 101 -2.15 3.14 5.43
CA ALA A 101 -2.68 3.52 4.12
C ALA A 101 -2.55 5.03 3.85
N ALA A 102 -2.75 5.86 4.88
CA ALA A 102 -2.55 7.31 4.78
C ALA A 102 -1.10 7.70 4.42
N SER A 103 -0.14 6.79 4.59
CA SER A 103 1.26 6.96 4.19
C SER A 103 1.62 6.17 2.93
N GLY A 104 0.65 5.64 2.18
CA GLY A 104 0.89 4.91 0.93
C GLY A 104 1.33 3.45 1.10
N VAL A 105 1.23 2.88 2.29
CA VAL A 105 1.51 1.46 2.54
C VAL A 105 0.31 0.61 2.11
N ALA A 106 0.55 -0.40 1.28
CA ALA A 106 -0.46 -1.41 0.97
C ALA A 106 -0.35 -2.59 1.95
N ILE A 107 -1.46 -2.99 2.56
CA ILE A 107 -1.50 -4.16 3.44
C ILE A 107 -1.95 -5.37 2.63
N ASP A 108 -1.19 -6.46 2.72
CA ASP A 108 -1.55 -7.71 2.06
C ASP A 108 -2.88 -8.24 2.63
N PRO A 109 -3.86 -8.67 1.82
CA PRO A 109 -5.15 -9.14 2.29
C PRO A 109 -5.07 -10.32 3.28
N ALA A 110 -4.06 -11.18 3.13
CA ALA A 110 -3.80 -12.30 4.04
C ALA A 110 -3.41 -11.85 5.47
N SER A 111 -3.13 -10.56 5.67
CA SER A 111 -2.78 -10.02 6.98
C SER A 111 -3.95 -9.97 7.96
N TRP A 112 -5.20 -10.08 7.48
CA TRP A 112 -6.39 -10.07 8.34
C TRP A 112 -6.71 -11.48 8.87
N SER A 113 -5.80 -12.01 9.68
CA SER A 113 -5.79 -13.42 10.12
C SER A 113 -6.19 -13.63 11.58
N LEU A 114 -6.20 -12.58 12.41
CA LEU A 114 -6.35 -12.69 13.86
C LEU A 114 -7.81 -12.57 14.31
N GLN A 115 -8.09 -13.10 15.50
CA GLN A 115 -9.37 -12.88 16.20
C GLN A 115 -9.41 -11.55 16.96
N ARG A 116 -8.25 -11.06 17.40
CA ARG A 116 -8.07 -9.74 18.02
C ARG A 116 -6.76 -9.12 17.54
N THR A 117 -6.72 -7.81 17.37
CA THR A 117 -5.50 -7.08 17.04
C THR A 117 -4.61 -6.99 18.27
N SER A 118 -3.34 -7.39 18.10
CA SER A 118 -2.32 -7.39 19.13
C SER A 118 -2.11 -6.01 19.78
N SER A 119 -1.69 -6.02 21.05
CA SER A 119 -1.37 -4.78 21.78
C SER A 119 -0.21 -4.97 22.75
N ALA A 120 0.47 -3.86 23.05
CA ALA A 120 1.53 -3.79 24.04
C ALA A 120 1.22 -2.68 25.03
N ILE A 121 1.05 -3.00 26.30
CA ILE A 121 0.70 -2.04 27.34
C ILE A 121 1.94 -1.68 28.17
N ALA A 122 2.35 -0.42 28.10
CA ALA A 122 3.35 0.17 28.99
C ALA A 122 2.65 0.81 30.20
N ARG A 123 2.75 0.16 31.36
CA ARG A 123 2.21 0.67 32.63
C ARG A 123 3.28 1.49 33.33
N ILE A 124 3.06 2.79 33.44
CA ILE A 124 4.01 3.74 34.01
C ILE A 124 3.71 3.97 35.50
N GLY A 125 4.64 3.56 36.36
CA GLY A 125 4.62 3.77 37.80
C GLY A 125 4.82 5.23 38.20
N GLN A 126 4.56 5.54 39.47
CA GLN A 126 4.75 6.90 40.02
C GLN A 126 6.23 7.32 40.07
N ASP A 127 7.13 6.36 40.14
CA ASP A 127 8.59 6.51 40.05
C ASP A 127 9.10 6.65 38.60
N GLY A 128 8.21 6.55 37.61
CA GLY A 128 8.54 6.60 36.19
C GLY A 128 8.99 5.26 35.60
N ALA A 129 9.03 4.17 36.39
CA ALA A 129 9.32 2.84 35.88
C ALA A 129 8.20 2.33 34.97
N ALA A 130 8.55 1.59 33.91
CA ALA A 130 7.59 1.02 32.97
C ALA A 130 7.57 -0.50 33.08
N ASN A 131 6.38 -1.07 33.31
CA ASN A 131 6.13 -2.50 33.20
C ASN A 131 5.36 -2.77 31.90
N TYR A 132 5.84 -3.74 31.12
CA TYR A 132 5.24 -4.07 29.83
C TYR A 132 4.43 -5.35 29.89
N ASP A 133 3.25 -5.31 29.28
CA ASP A 133 2.31 -6.42 29.13
C ASP A 133 2.00 -6.59 27.64
N PHE A 134 2.43 -7.71 27.07
CA PHE A 134 2.35 -7.96 25.63
C PHE A 134 1.26 -8.99 25.37
N ASP A 135 0.22 -8.55 24.67
CA ASP A 135 -0.85 -9.40 24.16
C ASP A 135 -0.67 -9.49 22.64
N ILE A 136 0.24 -10.36 22.21
CA ILE A 136 0.65 -10.50 20.80
C ILE A 136 0.30 -11.88 20.28
N ASP A 137 -0.60 -11.91 19.30
CA ASP A 137 -0.76 -13.06 18.42
C ASP A 137 0.00 -12.81 17.12
N TRP A 138 0.75 -13.81 16.69
CA TRP A 138 1.48 -13.79 15.43
C TRP A 138 1.17 -15.06 14.63
N SER A 139 0.29 -14.92 13.65
CA SER A 139 -0.15 -16.03 12.79
C SER A 139 -0.15 -15.60 11.32
N LEU A 140 0.61 -16.35 10.52
CA LEU A 140 0.71 -16.21 9.08
C LEU A 140 0.13 -17.47 8.43
N PRO A 141 -1.19 -17.51 8.14
CA PRO A 141 -1.83 -18.73 7.62
C PRO A 141 -1.31 -19.12 6.23
N THR A 142 -0.72 -18.17 5.50
CA THR A 142 -0.09 -18.39 4.20
C THR A 142 1.19 -17.56 4.12
N PRO A 143 2.26 -18.06 3.48
CA PRO A 143 3.45 -17.27 3.24
C PRO A 143 3.15 -16.06 2.34
N PRO A 144 3.88 -14.94 2.51
CA PRO A 144 3.69 -13.75 1.68
C PRO A 144 4.08 -14.01 0.22
N ALA A 145 3.42 -13.29 -0.70
CA ALA A 145 3.81 -13.31 -2.10
C ALA A 145 4.99 -12.34 -2.35
N LEU A 146 6.03 -12.81 -3.05
CA LEU A 146 7.16 -11.98 -3.48
C LEU A 146 6.85 -11.06 -4.67
N THR A 147 5.63 -11.09 -5.24
CA THR A 147 5.33 -10.40 -6.49
C THR A 147 5.73 -8.92 -6.45
N GLY A 148 6.66 -8.55 -7.34
CA GLY A 148 7.20 -7.20 -7.47
C GLY A 148 8.15 -6.76 -6.36
N ALA A 149 8.39 -7.56 -5.33
CA ALA A 149 9.31 -7.24 -4.24
C ALA A 149 10.77 -7.42 -4.69
N GLN A 150 11.58 -6.39 -4.46
CA GLN A 150 13.04 -6.42 -4.70
C GLN A 150 13.84 -6.42 -3.40
N VAL A 151 13.21 -5.98 -2.31
CA VAL A 151 13.77 -5.99 -0.95
C VAL A 151 12.74 -6.60 -0.03
N VAL A 152 13.17 -7.53 0.83
CA VAL A 152 12.38 -8.10 1.90
C VAL A 152 12.95 -7.60 3.23
N HIS A 153 12.12 -7.00 4.06
CA HIS A 153 12.48 -6.61 5.42
C HIS A 153 11.70 -7.47 6.42
N VAL A 154 12.44 -8.09 7.34
CA VAL A 154 11.94 -8.94 8.42
C VAL A 154 12.69 -8.58 9.70
N GLY A 155 12.06 -8.74 10.85
CA GLY A 155 12.74 -8.57 12.14
C GLY A 155 11.78 -8.41 13.31
N SER A 156 12.32 -7.93 14.43
CA SER A 156 11.60 -7.70 15.68
C SER A 156 11.07 -8.99 16.33
N ILE A 157 10.00 -8.86 17.11
CA ILE A 157 9.36 -9.94 17.87
C ILE A 157 8.71 -11.00 16.98
N ALA A 158 8.23 -10.61 15.79
CA ALA A 158 7.68 -11.52 14.81
C ALA A 158 8.67 -12.59 14.30
N ALA A 159 9.98 -12.38 14.45
CA ALA A 159 10.99 -13.34 14.02
C ALA A 159 11.15 -14.55 14.96
N PHE A 160 10.54 -14.54 16.14
CA PHE A 160 10.68 -15.63 17.12
C PHE A 160 9.37 -16.06 17.81
N LEU A 161 8.24 -15.42 17.52
CA LEU A 161 6.93 -15.84 18.03
C LEU A 161 6.34 -16.95 17.17
N GLU A 162 5.96 -18.06 17.78
CA GLU A 162 5.24 -19.13 17.10
C GLU A 162 3.73 -18.88 17.06
N PRO A 163 3.01 -19.42 16.05
CA PRO A 163 3.51 -20.23 14.93
C PRO A 163 4.10 -19.45 13.76
N GLY A 164 3.99 -18.11 13.77
CA GLY A 164 4.36 -17.30 12.61
C GLY A 164 5.86 -17.26 12.30
N ALA A 165 6.73 -17.46 13.28
CA ALA A 165 8.19 -17.52 13.10
C ALA A 165 8.58 -18.70 12.19
N THR A 166 8.01 -19.89 12.40
CA THR A 166 8.24 -21.05 11.52
C THR A 166 7.87 -20.74 10.07
N VAL A 167 6.69 -20.16 9.83
CA VAL A 167 6.23 -19.80 8.48
C VAL A 167 7.17 -18.78 7.82
N LEU A 168 7.66 -17.83 8.61
CA LEU A 168 8.61 -16.81 8.15
C LEU A 168 9.96 -17.44 7.77
N GLU A 169 10.49 -18.35 8.58
CA GLU A 169 11.74 -19.06 8.30
C GLU A 169 11.65 -19.91 7.03
N GLU A 170 10.57 -20.69 6.88
CA GLU A 170 10.32 -21.49 5.68
C GLU A 170 10.24 -20.60 4.44
N PHE A 171 9.52 -19.47 4.53
CA PHE A 171 9.45 -18.49 3.45
C PHE A 171 10.83 -17.94 3.09
N LEU A 172 11.62 -17.47 4.07
CA LEU A 172 12.94 -16.91 3.81
C LEU A 172 13.91 -17.93 3.21
N THR A 173 13.84 -19.18 3.65
CA THR A 173 14.63 -20.28 3.09
C THR A 173 14.25 -20.55 1.63
N SER A 174 12.95 -20.51 1.30
CA SER A 174 12.47 -20.74 -0.06
C SER A 174 12.97 -19.70 -1.08
N ILE A 175 13.28 -18.48 -0.63
CA ILE A 175 13.72 -17.37 -1.49
C ILE A 175 15.25 -17.21 -1.50
N GLY A 176 15.96 -17.69 -0.47
CA GLY A 176 17.42 -17.66 -0.39
C GLY A 176 18.11 -18.85 -1.07
N GLY A 177 17.37 -19.92 -1.38
CA GLY A 177 17.87 -21.09 -2.10
C GLY A 177 17.85 -21.00 -3.63
N SER A 178 17.63 -19.81 -4.20
CA SER A 178 17.58 -19.55 -5.65
C SER A 178 18.93 -19.07 -6.21
#